data_AF-W4VIU6-F1
#
_entry.id   AF-W4VIU6-F1
#
_cell.length_a   1.000
_cell.length_b   1.000
_cell.length_c   1.000
_cell.angle_alpha   90.00
_cell.angle_beta   90.00
_cell.angle_gamma   90.00
#
_symmetry.space_group_name_H-M   'P 1'
#
loop_
_entity.id
_entity.type
_entity.pdbx_description
1 polymer ?
#
loop_
_entity_poly.entity_id
_entity_poly.type
_entity_poly.pdbx_seq_one_letter_code
_entity_poly.pdbx_strand_id
1 'polypeptide(L)'
;MLAQAERITGHATYTSIDRVLQIVDEINSTDKTSKQIEMLERVTETFTFLKDALDRVDPLLVSTITLQTMNNPISQILNEVTNFKNNRNEQYLTNALNHIETLLQYSSQLLVIQTPEDIEGVRSAVIKFRQSVGQHLSHLEKDVNDTNTAYSTTKQKLDELTNLSKTKKNVSTQLFQTSKTNF
;
A
#
# COMPACT_ATOMS: atom_id res chain seq x y z
N MET A 1 30.54 28.97 4.21
CA MET A 1 29.64 28.01 3.52
C MET A 1 28.90 27.08 4.47
N LEU A 2 29.45 26.70 5.63
CA LEU A 2 28.77 25.83 6.61
C LEU A 2 27.43 26.38 7.15
N ALA A 3 27.35 27.67 7.46
CA ALA A 3 26.16 28.30 8.05
C ALA A 3 24.87 28.25 7.20
N GLN A 4 24.97 27.90 5.90
CA GLN A 4 23.83 27.90 4.98
C GLN A 4 23.25 26.51 4.75
N ALA A 5 24.08 25.46 4.73
CA ALA A 5 23.60 24.07 4.78
C ALA A 5 22.85 23.80 6.10
N GLU A 6 23.34 24.38 7.21
CA GLU A 6 22.67 24.39 8.52
C GLU A 6 21.30 25.06 8.50
N ARG A 7 21.00 25.90 7.50
CA ARG A 7 19.71 26.59 7.38
C ARG A 7 18.56 25.64 7.02
N ILE A 8 18.82 24.65 6.16
CA ILE A 8 17.82 23.65 5.78
C ILE A 8 17.76 22.57 6.86
N THR A 9 18.91 21.99 7.23
CA THR A 9 18.96 20.87 8.20
C THR A 9 18.54 21.29 9.61
N GLY A 10 18.72 22.57 9.97
CA GLY A 10 18.24 23.15 11.22
C GLY A 10 16.79 23.64 11.18
N HIS A 11 16.10 23.57 10.03
CA HIS A 11 14.71 23.99 9.93
C HIS A 11 13.76 22.91 10.47
N ALA A 12 12.67 23.30 11.12
CA ALA A 12 11.68 22.39 11.70
C ALA A 12 11.12 21.37 10.69
N THR A 13 11.00 21.77 9.42
CA THR A 13 10.57 20.92 8.31
C THR A 13 11.49 19.70 8.14
N TYR A 14 12.80 19.91 8.14
CA TYR A 14 13.78 18.84 7.94
C TYR A 14 13.78 17.88 9.13
N THR A 15 13.78 18.41 10.36
CA THR A 15 13.68 17.60 11.58
C THR A 15 12.36 16.80 11.64
N SER A 16 11.26 17.39 11.17
CA SER A 16 9.96 16.70 11.15
C SER A 16 9.92 15.58 10.11
N ILE A 17 10.60 15.73 8.97
CA ILE A 17 10.77 14.67 7.98
C ILE A 17 11.51 13.47 8.59
N ASP A 18 12.62 13.73 9.26
CA ASP A 18 13.38 12.67 9.97
C ASP A 18 12.53 11.97 11.01
N ARG A 19 11.72 12.73 11.74
CA ARG A 19 10.84 12.18 12.77
C ARG A 19 9.75 11.29 12.19
N VAL A 20 9.17 11.64 11.04
CA VAL A 20 8.19 10.80 10.35
C VAL A 20 8.82 9.47 9.94
N LEU A 21 9.97 9.51 9.26
CA LEU A 21 10.67 8.29 8.81
C LEU A 21 10.99 7.37 9.99
N GLN A 22 11.51 7.93 11.08
CA GLN A 22 11.78 7.17 12.31
C GLN A 22 10.51 6.47 12.84
N ILE A 23 9.37 7.17 12.91
CA ILE A 23 8.14 6.59 13.44
C ILE A 23 7.61 5.48 12.53
N VAL A 24 7.73 5.64 11.21
CA VAL A 24 7.33 4.60 10.25
C VAL A 24 8.20 3.36 10.40
N ASP A 25 9.51 3.51 10.57
CA ASP A 25 10.41 2.39 10.85
C ASP A 25 10.06 1.68 12.17
N GLU A 26 9.72 2.43 13.21
CA GLU A 26 9.25 1.86 14.48
C GLU A 26 7.94 1.07 14.30
N ILE A 27 7.00 1.55 13.46
CA ILE A 27 5.76 0.83 13.10
C ILE A 27 6.05 -0.43 12.26
N ASN A 28 7.11 -0.43 11.45
CA ASN A 28 7.47 -1.55 10.60
C ASN A 28 7.83 -2.82 11.39
N SER A 29 8.21 -2.68 12.65
CA SER A 29 8.53 -3.79 13.57
C SER A 29 7.33 -4.60 14.11
N THR A 30 6.08 -4.25 13.78
CA THR A 30 4.86 -4.89 14.32
C THR A 30 3.97 -5.54 13.26
N ASP A 31 3.05 -6.42 13.66
CA ASP A 31 2.05 -6.98 12.75
C ASP A 31 1.17 -5.89 12.10
N LYS A 32 0.94 -6.02 10.80
CA LYS A 32 0.19 -5.08 9.95
C LYS A 32 -0.59 -5.84 8.89
N THR A 33 -1.72 -5.28 8.46
CA THR A 33 -2.43 -5.79 7.28
C THR A 33 -1.72 -5.38 6.00
N SER A 34 -1.93 -6.10 4.89
CA SER A 34 -1.34 -5.74 3.59
C SER A 34 -1.68 -4.31 3.16
N LYS A 35 -2.91 -3.86 3.46
CA LYS A 35 -3.34 -2.48 3.18
C LYS A 35 -2.55 -1.45 4.00
N GLN A 36 -2.35 -1.71 5.30
CA GLN A 36 -1.57 -0.81 6.17
C GLN A 36 -0.11 -0.73 5.73
N ILE A 37 0.46 -1.84 5.23
CA ILE A 37 1.81 -1.88 4.66
C ILE A 37 1.90 -0.94 3.46
N GLU A 38 1.01 -1.06 2.48
CA GLU A 38 0.98 -0.21 1.29
C GLU A 38 0.87 1.28 1.64
N MET A 39 -0.01 1.62 2.60
CA MET A 39 -0.18 3.00 3.05
C MET A 39 1.09 3.56 3.72
N LEU A 40 1.79 2.75 4.51
CA LEU A 40 3.05 3.15 5.17
C LEU A 40 4.22 3.22 4.19
N GLU A 41 4.28 2.35 3.19
CA GLU A 41 5.24 2.42 2.10
C GLU A 41 5.10 3.74 1.35
N ARG A 42 3.86 4.14 1.03
CA ARG A 42 3.60 5.44 0.39
C ARG A 42 4.08 6.63 1.22
N VAL A 43 3.91 6.58 2.55
CA VAL A 43 4.47 7.59 3.47
C VAL A 43 6.00 7.58 3.41
N THR A 44 6.61 6.40 3.49
CA THR A 44 8.07 6.22 3.48
C THR A 44 8.69 6.78 2.20
N GLU A 45 8.16 6.40 1.04
CA GLU A 45 8.64 6.85 -0.26
C GLU A 45 8.55 8.38 -0.40
N THR A 46 7.42 8.96 0.01
CA THR A 46 7.20 10.40 -0.07
C THR A 46 8.23 11.16 0.79
N PHE A 47 8.43 10.73 2.03
CA PHE A 47 9.34 11.41 2.95
C PHE A 47 10.81 11.17 2.61
N THR A 48 11.15 10.01 2.06
CA THR A 48 12.50 9.73 1.54
C THR A 48 12.80 10.66 0.36
N PHE A 49 11.87 10.77 -0.60
CA PHE A 49 12.00 11.69 -1.73
C PHE A 49 12.17 13.15 -1.26
N LEU A 50 11.36 13.59 -0.29
CA LEU A 50 11.44 14.95 0.24
C LEU A 50 12.77 15.22 0.95
N LYS A 51 13.27 14.24 1.71
CA LYS A 51 14.57 14.32 2.35
C LYS A 51 15.67 14.46 1.31
N ASP A 52 15.71 13.56 0.33
CA ASP A 52 16.69 13.58 -0.75
C ASP A 52 16.61 14.88 -1.56
N ALA A 53 15.41 15.43 -1.77
CA ALA A 53 15.21 16.71 -2.44
C ALA A 53 15.80 17.87 -1.62
N LEU A 54 15.57 17.91 -0.31
CA LEU A 54 16.11 18.93 0.59
C LEU A 54 17.63 18.82 0.81
N ASP A 55 18.18 17.61 0.73
CA ASP A 55 19.62 17.38 0.81
C ASP A 55 20.37 17.86 -0.44
N ARG A 56 19.69 17.94 -1.58
CA ARG A 56 20.28 18.29 -2.88
C ARG A 56 19.98 19.70 -3.36
N VAL A 57 18.93 20.33 -2.82
CA VAL A 57 18.57 21.68 -3.22
C VAL A 57 19.60 22.69 -2.74
N ASP A 58 19.92 23.69 -3.56
CA ASP A 58 20.82 24.76 -3.14
C ASP A 58 20.16 25.55 -1.98
N PRO A 59 20.77 25.58 -0.78
CA PRO A 59 20.22 26.30 0.34
C PRO A 59 19.92 27.77 0.06
N LEU A 60 20.63 28.42 -0.87
CA LEU A 60 20.39 29.81 -1.27
C LEU A 60 19.12 29.99 -2.09
N LEU A 61 18.70 28.96 -2.84
CA LEU A 61 17.58 29.02 -3.78
C LEU A 61 16.26 28.53 -3.16
N VAL A 62 16.32 27.90 -1.99
CA VAL A 62 15.12 27.55 -1.24
C VAL A 62 14.57 28.76 -0.52
N SER A 63 13.31 29.09 -0.80
CA SER A 63 12.57 30.07 -0.02
C SER A 63 12.19 29.52 1.35
N THR A 64 12.48 30.27 2.41
CA THR A 64 12.01 29.96 3.77
C THR A 64 10.49 29.85 3.84
N ILE A 65 9.76 30.61 3.00
CA ILE A 65 8.30 30.53 2.92
C ILE A 65 7.88 29.14 2.44
N THR A 66 8.52 28.59 1.41
CA THR A 66 8.24 27.24 0.92
C THR A 66 8.46 26.19 2.02
N LEU A 67 9.57 26.29 2.76
CA LEU A 67 9.84 25.39 3.89
C LEU A 67 8.76 25.51 4.99
N GLN A 68 8.32 26.72 5.32
CA GLN A 68 7.26 26.97 6.28
C GLN A 68 5.91 26.44 5.82
N THR A 69 5.55 26.64 4.54
CA THR A 69 4.31 26.15 3.95
C THR A 69 4.26 24.63 3.96
N MET A 70 5.37 23.95 3.68
CA MET A 70 5.48 22.49 3.76
C MET A 70 5.40 21.96 5.20
N ASN A 71 5.83 22.76 6.20
CA ASN A 71 5.90 22.30 7.59
C ASN A 71 4.52 21.95 8.17
N ASN A 72 3.46 22.65 7.77
CA ASN A 72 2.11 22.39 8.27
C ASN A 72 1.60 20.97 7.88
N PRO A 73 1.50 20.59 6.60
CA PRO A 73 1.08 19.24 6.24
C PRO A 73 2.05 18.17 6.78
N ILE A 74 3.36 18.44 6.85
CA ILE A 74 4.33 17.51 7.45
C ILE A 74 4.03 17.28 8.94
N SER A 75 3.72 18.33 9.69
CA SER A 75 3.36 18.22 11.12
C SER A 75 2.05 17.46 11.32
N GLN A 76 1.08 17.66 10.43
CA GLN A 76 -0.18 16.90 10.43
C GLN A 76 0.08 15.42 10.18
N ILE A 77 0.89 15.08 9.16
CA ILE A 77 1.27 13.70 8.87
C ILE A 77 1.99 13.07 10.07
N LEU A 78 2.93 13.80 10.69
CA LEU A 78 3.64 13.34 11.88
C LEU A 78 2.68 12.97 13.02
N ASN A 79 1.68 13.81 13.28
CA ASN A 79 0.66 13.52 14.28
C ASN A 79 -0.13 12.26 13.93
N GLU A 80 -0.53 12.10 12.67
CA GLU A 80 -1.32 10.94 12.25
C GLU A 80 -0.55 9.62 12.26
N VAL A 81 0.72 9.60 11.83
CA VAL A 81 1.55 8.39 11.95
C VAL A 81 1.83 8.05 13.42
N THR A 82 1.99 9.06 14.28
CA THR A 82 2.13 8.86 15.73
C THR A 82 0.85 8.28 16.34
N ASN A 83 -0.31 8.80 15.96
CA ASN A 83 -1.61 8.30 16.41
C ASN A 83 -1.86 6.87 15.92
N PHE A 84 -1.49 6.55 14.68
CA PHE A 84 -1.54 5.19 14.16
C PHE A 84 -0.65 4.24 14.96
N LYS A 85 0.60 4.63 15.24
CA LYS A 85 1.52 3.82 16.07
C LYS A 85 0.90 3.42 17.41
N ASN A 86 0.19 4.34 18.06
CA ASN A 86 -0.40 4.15 19.38
C ASN A 86 -1.71 3.35 19.34
N ASN A 87 -2.62 3.70 18.43
CA ASN A 87 -4.02 3.23 18.47
C ASN A 87 -4.36 2.22 17.36
N ARG A 88 -3.47 2.04 16.37
CA ARG A 88 -3.63 1.13 15.21
C ARG A 88 -4.89 1.34 14.37
N ASN A 89 -5.54 2.50 14.53
CA ASN A 89 -6.71 2.87 13.75
C ASN A 89 -6.29 3.33 12.35
N GLU A 90 -6.67 2.55 11.33
CA GLU A 90 -6.36 2.79 9.92
C GLU A 90 -6.81 4.17 9.41
N GLN A 91 -7.84 4.78 10.02
CA GLN A 91 -8.28 6.13 9.66
C GLN A 91 -7.16 7.16 9.73
N TYR A 92 -6.22 7.00 10.67
CA TYR A 92 -5.06 7.89 10.79
C TYR A 92 -4.12 7.77 9.58
N LEU A 93 -3.92 6.56 9.03
CA LEU A 93 -3.15 6.41 7.79
C LEU A 93 -3.88 7.04 6.61
N THR A 94 -5.21 6.90 6.53
CA THR A 94 -6.01 7.55 5.49
C THR A 94 -5.87 9.07 5.55
N ASN A 95 -5.93 9.65 6.74
CA ASN A 95 -5.72 11.09 6.93
C ASN A 95 -4.29 11.51 6.55
N ALA A 96 -3.28 10.72 6.94
CA ALA A 96 -1.88 10.98 6.56
C ALA A 96 -1.71 11.03 5.04
N LEU A 97 -2.33 10.10 4.30
CA LEU A 97 -2.30 10.11 2.83
C LEU A 97 -2.97 11.36 2.24
N ASN A 98 -4.09 11.82 2.80
CA ASN A 98 -4.73 13.06 2.35
C ASN A 98 -3.82 14.29 2.54
N HIS A 99 -3.08 14.34 3.66
CA HIS A 99 -2.09 15.39 3.90
C HIS A 99 -0.86 15.26 2.99
N ILE A 100 -0.48 14.05 2.57
CA ILE A 100 0.57 13.81 1.57
C ILE A 100 0.20 14.45 0.22
N GLU A 101 -1.04 14.32 -0.25
CA GLU A 101 -1.45 14.94 -1.51
C GLU A 101 -1.32 16.48 -1.45
N THR A 102 -1.64 17.06 -0.30
CA THR A 102 -1.43 18.49 -0.04
C THR A 102 0.06 18.84 -0.03
N LEU A 103 0.90 18.00 0.56
CA LEU A 103 2.35 18.19 0.61
C LEU A 103 3.02 18.09 -0.77
N LEU A 104 2.59 17.15 -1.62
CA LEU A 104 3.11 16.95 -2.98
C LEU A 104 2.85 18.17 -3.87
N GLN A 105 1.77 18.92 -3.64
CA GLN A 105 1.53 20.18 -4.35
C GLN A 105 2.67 21.19 -4.08
N TYR A 106 3.18 21.24 -2.86
CA TYR A 106 4.27 22.16 -2.48
C TYR A 106 5.66 21.63 -2.82
N SER A 107 5.84 20.31 -2.91
CA SER A 107 7.14 19.71 -3.26
C SER A 107 7.60 20.12 -4.66
N SER A 108 6.66 20.36 -5.58
CA SER A 108 6.93 20.90 -6.92
C SER A 108 7.61 22.28 -6.93
N GLN A 109 7.56 23.01 -5.81
CA GLN A 109 8.18 24.33 -5.66
C GLN A 109 9.65 24.24 -5.22
N LEU A 110 10.15 23.04 -4.90
CA LEU A 110 11.56 22.84 -4.65
C LEU A 110 12.32 22.84 -5.98
N LEU A 111 13.19 23.84 -6.16
CA LEU A 111 14.08 23.93 -7.31
C LEU A 111 15.25 22.94 -7.17
N VAL A 112 14.94 21.65 -7.27
CA VAL A 112 15.95 20.59 -7.26
C VAL A 112 16.63 20.55 -8.62
N ILE A 113 17.94 20.72 -8.66
CA ILE A 113 18.73 20.52 -9.88
C ILE A 113 18.70 19.02 -10.18
N GLN A 114 17.97 18.63 -11.23
CA GLN A 114 17.91 17.24 -11.67
C GLN A 114 19.26 16.83 -12.22
N THR A 115 19.90 15.90 -11.53
CA THR A 115 21.12 15.24 -11.99
C THR A 115 20.76 14.13 -12.99
N PRO A 116 21.67 13.70 -13.88
CA PRO A 116 21.44 12.54 -14.75
C PRO A 116 21.05 11.28 -13.96
N GLU A 117 21.57 11.13 -12.74
CA GLU A 117 21.21 10.06 -11.81
C GLU A 117 19.73 10.10 -11.39
N ASP A 118 19.11 11.28 -11.28
CA ASP A 118 17.69 11.43 -10.94
C ASP A 118 16.77 10.88 -12.03
N ILE A 119 17.16 11.07 -13.29
CA ILE A 119 16.41 10.58 -14.45
C ILE A 119 16.46 9.04 -14.48
N GLU A 120 17.62 8.46 -14.16
CA GLU A 120 17.76 7.01 -14.04
C GLU A 120 17.04 6.44 -12.81
N GLY A 121 17.00 7.18 -11.69
CA GLY A 121 16.22 6.83 -10.49
C GLY A 121 14.72 6.76 -10.77
N VAL A 122 14.16 7.77 -11.44
CA VAL A 122 12.76 7.77 -11.88
C VAL A 122 12.49 6.62 -12.86
N ARG A 123 13.39 6.38 -13.82
CA ARG A 123 13.27 5.24 -14.74
C ARG A 123 13.26 3.91 -13.96
N SER A 124 14.13 3.75 -12.98
CA SER A 124 14.21 2.55 -12.14
C SER A 124 12.93 2.35 -11.32
N ALA A 125 12.39 3.41 -10.71
CA ALA A 125 11.13 3.37 -9.98
C ALA A 125 9.95 2.96 -10.90
N VAL A 126 9.88 3.51 -12.12
CA VAL A 126 8.87 3.11 -13.12
C VAL A 126 9.03 1.65 -13.53
N ILE A 127 10.25 1.14 -13.68
CA ILE A 127 10.52 -0.27 -13.99
C ILE A 127 10.04 -1.16 -12.83
N LYS A 128 10.39 -0.82 -11.58
CA LYS A 128 9.96 -1.56 -10.39
C LYS A 128 8.44 -1.56 -10.23
N PHE A 129 7.80 -0.42 -10.46
CA PHE A 129 6.35 -0.31 -10.45
C PHE A 129 5.70 -1.21 -11.52
N ARG A 130 6.20 -1.18 -12.77
CA ARG A 130 5.71 -2.07 -13.83
C ARG A 130 5.92 -3.55 -13.50
N GLN A 131 7.05 -3.90 -12.89
CA GLN A 131 7.32 -5.26 -12.44
C GLN A 131 6.34 -5.70 -11.34
N SER A 132 6.11 -4.85 -10.34
CA SER A 132 5.12 -5.10 -9.28
C SER A 132 3.72 -5.29 -9.86
N VAL A 133 3.26 -4.40 -10.75
CA VAL A 133 1.96 -4.54 -11.44
C VAL A 133 1.89 -5.84 -12.24
N GLY A 134 2.95 -6.21 -12.96
CA GLY A 134 3.00 -7.47 -13.70
C GLY A 134 2.92 -8.70 -12.79
N GLN A 135 3.63 -8.68 -11.66
CA GLN A 135 3.55 -9.74 -10.65
C GLN A 135 2.15 -9.84 -10.04
N HIS A 136 1.52 -8.71 -9.71
CA HIS A 136 0.15 -8.68 -9.21
C HIS A 136 -0.85 -9.20 -10.24
N LEU A 137 -0.70 -8.85 -11.52
CA LEU A 137 -1.55 -9.38 -12.59
C LEU A 137 -1.38 -10.89 -12.73
N SER A 138 -0.14 -11.40 -12.74
CA SER A 138 0.11 -12.84 -12.81
C SER A 138 -0.43 -13.60 -11.59
N HIS A 139 -0.35 -13.03 -10.38
CA HIS A 139 -0.97 -13.61 -9.20
C HIS A 139 -2.50 -13.61 -9.32
N LEU A 140 -3.11 -12.53 -9.80
CA LEU A 140 -4.56 -12.47 -10.06
C LEU A 140 -5.01 -13.49 -11.10
N GLU A 141 -4.27 -13.65 -12.20
CA GLU A 141 -4.56 -14.66 -13.23
C GLU A 141 -4.50 -16.08 -12.65
N LYS A 142 -3.49 -16.34 -11.80
CA LYS A 142 -3.36 -17.60 -11.09
C LYS A 142 -4.54 -17.83 -10.13
N ASP A 143 -4.89 -16.85 -9.32
CA ASP A 143 -6.00 -16.93 -8.37
C ASP A 143 -7.35 -17.14 -9.10
N VAL A 144 -7.56 -16.49 -10.24
CA VAL A 144 -8.73 -16.71 -11.12
C VAL A 144 -8.74 -18.14 -11.66
N ASN A 145 -7.60 -18.66 -12.09
CA ASN A 145 -7.51 -20.01 -12.64
C ASN A 145 -7.71 -21.09 -11.56
N ASP A 146 -7.13 -20.90 -10.38
CA ASP A 146 -7.31 -21.76 -9.22
C ASP A 146 -8.77 -21.74 -8.74
N THR A 147 -9.39 -20.56 -8.72
CA THR A 147 -10.83 -20.39 -8.41
C THR A 147 -11.72 -21.07 -9.43
N ASN A 148 -11.45 -20.93 -10.73
CA ASN A 148 -12.20 -21.62 -11.79
C ASN A 148 -12.05 -23.13 -11.70
N THR A 149 -10.85 -23.62 -11.39
CA THR A 149 -10.59 -25.05 -11.20
C THR A 149 -11.35 -25.60 -9.98
N ALA A 150 -11.33 -24.87 -8.87
CA ALA A 150 -12.09 -25.19 -7.67
C ALA A 150 -13.61 -25.17 -7.92
N TYR A 151 -14.10 -24.17 -8.66
CA TYR A 151 -15.50 -24.06 -9.07
C TYR A 151 -15.93 -25.24 -9.95
N SER A 152 -15.17 -25.58 -10.99
CA SER A 152 -15.44 -26.72 -11.87
C SER A 152 -15.47 -28.04 -11.10
N THR A 153 -14.48 -28.25 -10.24
CA THR A 153 -14.39 -29.45 -9.38
C THR A 153 -15.58 -29.54 -8.43
N THR A 154 -15.97 -28.42 -7.82
CA THR A 154 -17.12 -28.36 -6.91
C THR A 154 -18.42 -28.63 -7.66
N LYS A 155 -18.58 -28.11 -8.87
CA LYS A 155 -19.72 -28.38 -9.74
C LYS A 155 -19.81 -29.85 -10.12
N GLN A 156 -18.70 -30.48 -10.51
CA GLN A 156 -18.66 -31.92 -10.80
C GLN A 156 -19.07 -32.76 -9.59
N LYS A 157 -18.52 -32.47 -8.41
CA LYS A 157 -18.91 -33.16 -7.17
C LYS A 157 -20.38 -32.97 -6.83
N LEU A 158 -20.93 -31.77 -7.08
CA LEU A 158 -22.35 -31.48 -6.87
C LEU A 158 -23.24 -32.28 -7.84
N ASP A 159 -22.86 -32.37 -9.11
CA ASP A 159 -23.57 -33.16 -10.12
C ASP A 159 -23.53 -34.66 -9.79
N GLU A 160 -22.37 -35.18 -9.36
CA GLU A 160 -22.23 -36.56 -8.88
C GLU A 160 -23.12 -36.84 -7.66
N LEU A 161 -23.10 -35.97 -6.65
CA LEU A 161 -23.96 -36.08 -5.47
C LEU A 161 -25.45 -36.03 -5.82
N THR A 162 -25.82 -35.15 -6.75
CA THR A 162 -27.20 -35.03 -7.24
C THR A 162 -27.64 -36.32 -7.95
N ASN A 163 -26.77 -36.90 -8.78
CA ASN A 163 -27.04 -38.15 -9.47
C ASN A 163 -27.12 -39.34 -8.49
N LEU A 164 -26.22 -39.43 -7.51
CA LEU A 164 -26.27 -40.44 -6.46
C LEU A 164 -27.55 -40.34 -5.62
N SER A 165 -27.98 -39.13 -5.29
CA SER A 165 -29.24 -38.88 -4.56
C SER A 165 -30.47 -39.35 -5.37
N LYS A 166 -30.52 -39.03 -6.67
CA LYS A 166 -31.57 -39.52 -7.59
C LYS A 166 -31.58 -41.04 -7.66
N THR A 167 -30.42 -41.67 -7.83
CA THR A 167 -30.28 -43.12 -7.88
C THR A 167 -30.76 -43.78 -6.58
N LYS A 168 -30.33 -43.27 -5.42
CA LYS A 168 -30.80 -43.75 -4.12
C LYS A 168 -32.33 -43.64 -3.98
N LYS A 169 -32.91 -42.50 -4.34
CA LYS A 169 -34.38 -42.29 -4.28
C LYS A 169 -35.14 -43.27 -5.17
N ASN A 170 -34.62 -43.55 -6.37
CA ASN A 170 -35.23 -44.50 -7.30
C ASN A 170 -35.15 -45.93 -6.75
N VAL A 171 -34.00 -46.35 -6.23
CA VAL A 171 -33.83 -47.67 -5.61
C VAL A 171 -34.76 -47.85 -4.39
N SER A 172 -34.86 -46.85 -3.51
CA SER A 172 -35.78 -46.91 -2.36
C SER A 172 -37.24 -47.02 -2.79
N THR A 173 -37.62 -46.34 -3.86
CA THR A 173 -39.00 -46.38 -4.40
C THR A 173 -39.30 -47.74 -5.03
N GLN A 174 -38.35 -48.31 -5.77
CA GLN A 174 -38.48 -49.64 -6.36
C GLN A 174 -38.60 -50.74 -5.29
N LEU A 175 -37.77 -50.69 -4.25
CA LEU A 175 -37.83 -51.62 -3.12
C LEU A 175 -39.17 -51.55 -2.38
N PHE A 176 -39.70 -50.35 -2.19
CA PHE A 176 -41.01 -50.15 -1.56
C PHE A 176 -42.17 -50.69 -2.41
N GLN A 177 -42.07 -50.57 -3.74
CA GLN A 177 -43.07 -51.14 -4.66
C GLN A 177 -43.01 -52.67 -4.69
N THR A 178 -41.81 -53.28 -4.72
CA THR A 178 -41.66 -54.74 -4.69
C THR A 178 -42.12 -55.34 -3.36
N SER A 179 -41.97 -54.63 -2.24
CA SER A 179 -42.51 -55.09 -0.95
C SER A 179 -44.05 -55.06 -0.88
N LYS A 180 -44.72 -54.26 -1.71
CA LYS A 180 -46.19 -54.19 -1.77
C LYS A 180 -46.83 -55.23 -2.70
N THR A 181 -46.06 -55.84 -3.60
CA THR A 181 -46.56 -56.84 -4.56
C THR A 181 -46.47 -58.28 -4.03
N ASN A 182 -45.75 -58.48 -2.91
CA ASN A 182 -45.48 -59.80 -2.30
C ASN A 182 -46.30 -60.06 -1.02
N PHE A 183 -47.39 -59.32 -0.81
CA PHE A 183 -48.41 -59.55 0.22
C PHE A 183 -49.79 -59.55 -0.44
#